data_AF-A0A6J7DIP5-F1
#
_entry.id   AF-A0A6J7DIP5-F1
#
_cell.length_a   1.000
_cell.length_b   1.000
_cell.length_c   1.000
_cell.angle_alpha   90.00
_cell.angle_beta   90.00
_cell.angle_gamma   90.00
#
_symmetry.space_group_name_H-M   'P 1'
#
loop_
_entity.id
_entity.type
_entity.pdbx_description
1 polymer ?
#
loop_
_entity_poly.entity_id
_entity_poly.type
_entity_poly.pdbx_seq_one_letter_code
_entity_poly.pdbx_strand_id
1 'polypeptide(L)'
;MEGSQLARLAQVMDQLRSPGGCPWDAEQTHESLLKYLLEESYEFVDAVHSGNRIDMREELGDVLLQVYFHARIAEEHPTDPFSVEDVAQAISDKLIRRHPHVFAGVEVSGTADVLQNWEDLKKAEKGRTSALDGVAMAQPALPLIEKLLYRASKYGVDVEVPSSVDLNATADETAVGQAFLAVIAWAHANGVDAESALRKQALELSQQIAVTEAR
;
A
#
# COMPACT_ATOMS: atom_id res chain seq x y z
N MET A 1 27.76 14.93 -5.75
CA MET A 1 26.30 15.00 -5.93
C MET A 1 25.87 16.42 -6.30
N GLU A 2 26.52 17.06 -7.29
CA GLU A 2 25.97 18.28 -7.87
C GLU A 2 24.94 17.86 -8.93
N GLY A 3 23.68 18.29 -8.78
CA GLY A 3 22.60 18.05 -9.75
C GLY A 3 21.55 16.98 -9.41
N SER A 4 21.55 16.37 -8.22
CA SER A 4 20.50 15.42 -7.84
C SER A 4 19.18 16.14 -7.50
N GLN A 5 18.10 15.83 -8.22
CA GLN A 5 16.76 16.36 -7.90
C GLN A 5 16.22 15.81 -6.57
N LEU A 6 16.62 14.60 -6.18
CA LEU A 6 16.25 14.00 -4.89
C LEU A 6 16.90 14.76 -3.73
N ALA A 7 18.17 15.16 -3.88
CA ALA A 7 18.84 15.99 -2.87
C ALA A 7 18.23 17.40 -2.82
N ARG A 8 17.87 17.97 -3.99
CA ARG A 8 17.14 19.24 -4.05
C ARG A 8 15.80 19.15 -3.34
N LEU A 9 15.05 18.06 -3.49
CA LEU A 9 13.77 17.87 -2.80
C LEU A 9 13.95 17.81 -1.28
N ALA A 10 14.99 17.13 -0.78
CA ALA A 10 15.32 17.15 0.65
C ALA A 10 15.55 18.58 1.17
N GLN A 11 16.33 19.37 0.42
CA GLN A 11 16.61 20.78 0.78
C GLN A 11 15.35 21.65 0.76
N VAL A 12 14.47 21.46 -0.23
CA VAL A 12 13.18 22.16 -0.30
C VAL A 12 12.33 21.81 0.91
N MET A 13 12.19 20.53 1.24
CA MET A 13 11.39 20.07 2.37
C MET A 13 11.93 20.59 3.71
N ASP A 14 13.25 20.55 3.91
CA ASP A 14 13.89 21.10 5.10
C ASP A 14 13.64 22.60 5.24
N GLN A 15 13.74 23.37 4.15
CA GLN A 15 13.46 24.80 4.16
C GLN A 15 11.98 25.13 4.42
N LEU A 16 11.06 24.32 3.89
CA LEU A 16 9.63 24.50 4.10
C LEU A 16 9.25 24.28 5.56
N ARG A 17 9.77 23.23 6.20
CA ARG A 17 9.42 22.89 7.58
C ARG A 17 10.19 23.69 8.65
N SER A 18 11.43 24.10 8.36
CA SER A 18 12.29 24.79 9.33
C SER A 18 11.78 26.20 9.69
N PRO A 19 12.22 26.78 10.84
CA PRO A 19 11.85 28.15 11.22
C PRO A 19 12.13 29.16 10.10
N GLY A 20 11.13 30.01 9.80
CA GLY A 20 11.17 30.95 8.66
C GLY A 20 10.65 30.36 7.35
N GLY A 21 10.30 29.08 7.33
CA GLY A 21 9.59 28.40 6.25
C GLY A 21 8.07 28.61 6.28
N CYS A 22 7.34 27.62 5.79
CA CYS A 22 5.89 27.63 5.69
C CYS A 22 5.24 27.21 7.02
N PRO A 23 4.34 28.03 7.60
CA PRO A 23 3.67 27.69 8.86
C PRO A 23 2.84 26.41 8.77
N TRP A 24 2.18 26.18 7.64
CA TRP A 24 1.37 24.97 7.45
C TRP A 24 2.26 23.72 7.48
N ASP A 25 3.43 23.77 6.84
CA ASP A 25 4.35 22.62 6.79
C ASP A 25 4.97 22.32 8.16
N ALA A 26 5.27 23.37 8.93
CA ALA A 26 5.81 23.26 10.28
C ALA A 26 4.82 22.61 11.27
N GLU A 27 3.51 22.83 11.08
CA GLU A 27 2.46 22.30 11.97
C GLU A 27 2.06 20.85 11.66
N GLN A 28 2.50 20.27 10.54
CA GLN A 28 2.12 18.90 10.17
C GLN A 28 2.76 17.85 11.08
N THR A 29 1.99 16.78 11.33
CA THR A 29 2.42 15.56 12.03
C THR A 29 2.29 14.35 11.10
N HIS A 30 2.79 13.19 11.52
CA HIS A 30 2.60 11.97 10.75
C HIS A 30 1.11 11.65 10.54
N GLU A 31 0.29 11.86 11.57
CA GLU A 31 -1.14 11.56 11.56
C GLU A 31 -1.92 12.51 10.64
N SER A 32 -1.60 13.81 10.65
CA SER A 32 -2.29 14.78 9.79
C SER A 32 -2.03 14.53 8.30
N LEU A 33 -0.88 13.92 7.98
CA LEU A 33 -0.46 13.65 6.60
C LEU A 33 -1.00 12.33 6.02
N LEU A 34 -1.50 11.40 6.84
CA LEU A 34 -2.01 10.10 6.37
C LEU A 34 -3.12 10.23 5.33
N LYS A 35 -3.98 11.26 5.47
CA LYS A 35 -5.05 11.53 4.53
C LYS A 35 -4.50 11.82 3.14
N TYR A 36 -3.54 12.73 3.03
CA TYR A 36 -2.94 13.11 1.75
C TYR A 36 -2.21 11.92 1.12
N LEU A 37 -1.42 11.16 1.88
CA LEU A 37 -0.76 9.95 1.34
C LEU A 37 -1.74 8.95 0.72
N LEU A 38 -2.92 8.78 1.31
CA LEU A 38 -3.96 7.93 0.74
C LEU A 38 -4.59 8.55 -0.52
N GLU A 39 -4.89 9.86 -0.49
CA GLU A 39 -5.42 10.60 -1.65
C GLU A 39 -4.47 10.47 -2.85
N GLU A 40 -3.18 10.84 -2.72
CA GLU A 40 -2.21 10.78 -3.83
C GLU A 40 -2.01 9.35 -4.36
N SER A 41 -2.11 8.35 -3.48
CA SER A 41 -2.03 6.95 -3.89
C SER A 41 -3.20 6.55 -4.80
N TYR A 42 -4.39 7.08 -4.56
CA TYR A 42 -5.57 6.82 -5.39
C TYR A 42 -5.59 7.69 -6.65
N GLU A 43 -5.12 8.94 -6.57
CA GLU A 43 -4.95 9.79 -7.76
C GLU A 43 -3.96 9.13 -8.74
N PHE A 44 -2.87 8.54 -8.25
CA PHE A 44 -1.97 7.74 -9.10
C PHE A 44 -2.67 6.54 -9.74
N VAL A 45 -3.53 5.83 -9.00
CA VAL A 45 -4.31 4.71 -9.53
C VAL A 45 -5.25 5.18 -10.64
N ASP A 46 -5.89 6.34 -10.49
CA ASP A 46 -6.78 6.92 -11.49
C ASP A 46 -6.01 7.40 -12.73
N ALA A 47 -4.83 7.99 -12.54
CA ALA A 47 -3.91 8.34 -13.63
C ALA A 47 -3.49 7.09 -14.42
N VAL A 48 -3.23 5.96 -13.73
CA VAL A 48 -2.92 4.68 -14.38
C VAL A 48 -4.10 4.16 -15.20
N HIS A 49 -5.31 4.17 -14.65
CA HIS A 49 -6.51 3.69 -15.34
C HIS A 49 -6.88 4.54 -16.55
N SER A 50 -6.69 5.85 -16.48
CA SER A 50 -6.94 6.77 -17.60
C SER A 50 -5.83 6.75 -18.66
N GLY A 51 -4.68 6.12 -18.36
CA GLY A 51 -3.50 6.12 -19.23
C GLY A 51 -2.82 7.48 -19.33
N ASN A 52 -3.13 8.43 -18.45
CA ASN A 52 -2.57 9.78 -18.47
C ASN A 52 -1.17 9.80 -17.88
N ARG A 53 -0.14 9.80 -18.74
CA ARG A 53 1.26 9.79 -18.30
C ARG A 53 1.76 11.09 -17.68
N ILE A 54 1.05 12.20 -17.88
CA ILE A 54 1.41 13.47 -17.26
C ILE A 54 1.04 13.37 -15.79
N ASP A 55 -0.23 13.08 -15.51
CA ASP A 55 -0.76 12.89 -14.16
C ASP A 55 0.01 11.77 -13.45
N MET A 56 0.29 10.62 -14.10
CA MET A 56 1.12 9.56 -13.48
C MET A 56 2.45 10.07 -12.92
N ARG A 57 3.09 11.06 -13.57
CA ARG A 57 4.35 11.63 -13.09
C ARG A 57 4.13 12.61 -11.94
N GLU A 58 3.06 13.38 -12.00
CA GLU A 58 2.63 14.32 -10.96
C GLU A 58 2.32 13.55 -9.68
N GLU A 59 1.43 12.57 -9.74
CA GLU A 59 1.01 11.80 -8.55
C GLU A 59 2.14 10.96 -7.96
N LEU A 60 3.05 10.43 -8.78
CA LEU A 60 4.27 9.79 -8.26
C LEU A 60 5.18 10.79 -7.53
N GLY A 61 5.19 12.04 -7.99
CA GLY A 61 5.85 13.16 -7.32
C GLY A 61 5.21 13.48 -5.98
N ASP A 62 3.88 13.46 -5.89
CA ASP A 62 3.15 13.76 -4.65
C ASP A 62 3.23 12.61 -3.64
N VAL A 63 3.18 11.36 -4.08
CA VAL A 63 3.54 10.22 -3.22
C VAL A 63 4.99 10.33 -2.72
N LEU A 64 5.92 10.75 -3.59
CA LEU A 64 7.32 10.97 -3.19
C LEU A 64 7.43 12.13 -2.18
N LEU A 65 6.68 13.21 -2.37
CA LEU A 65 6.60 14.34 -1.44
C LEU A 65 6.23 13.86 -0.03
N GLN A 66 5.21 12.99 0.09
CA GLN A 66 4.81 12.44 1.38
C GLN A 66 5.95 11.67 2.06
N VAL A 67 6.72 10.86 1.31
CA VAL A 67 7.90 10.15 1.87
C VAL A 67 8.92 11.13 2.45
N TYR A 68 9.22 12.22 1.73
CA TYR A 68 10.14 13.25 2.20
C TYR A 68 9.61 14.01 3.41
N PHE A 69 8.31 14.30 3.42
CA PHE A 69 7.66 15.00 4.53
C PHE A 69 7.73 14.17 5.82
N HIS A 70 7.33 12.90 5.75
CA HIS A 70 7.41 11.99 6.88
C HIS A 70 8.86 11.79 7.34
N ALA A 71 9.81 11.63 6.43
CA ALA A 71 11.22 11.52 6.80
C ALA A 71 11.72 12.79 7.51
N ARG A 72 11.36 13.99 7.03
CA ARG A 72 11.79 15.23 7.65
C ARG A 72 11.16 15.46 9.03
N ILE A 73 9.92 15.04 9.25
CA ILE A 73 9.29 15.00 10.58
C ILE A 73 10.06 14.03 11.50
N ALA A 74 10.43 12.86 10.99
CA ALA A 74 11.10 11.83 11.77
C ALA A 74 12.50 12.26 12.23
N GLU A 75 13.22 13.10 11.46
CA GLU A 75 14.50 13.69 11.88
C GLU A 75 14.40 14.50 13.18
N GLU A 76 13.21 14.99 13.54
CA GLU A 76 12.96 15.76 14.77
C GLU A 76 12.65 14.87 15.98
N HIS A 77 12.55 13.54 15.78
CA HIS A 77 12.22 12.63 16.86
C HIS A 77 13.35 12.61 17.92
N PRO A 78 13.03 12.80 19.23
CA PRO A 78 14.04 13.10 20.24
C PRO A 78 14.98 11.92 20.57
N THR A 79 14.56 10.67 20.32
CA THR A 79 15.30 9.47 20.75
C THR A 79 15.59 8.49 19.63
N ASP A 80 14.93 8.65 18.48
CA ASP A 80 15.02 7.69 17.36
C ASP A 80 14.79 8.43 16.04
N PRO A 81 15.63 9.42 15.69
CA PRO A 81 15.49 10.15 14.45
C PRO A 81 15.96 9.31 13.27
N PHE A 82 15.30 9.46 12.13
CA PHE A 82 15.76 8.91 10.86
C PHE A 82 15.47 9.90 9.72
N SER A 83 16.32 9.86 8.70
CA SER A 83 16.25 10.72 7.51
C SER A 83 15.70 9.98 6.30
N VAL A 84 15.51 10.71 5.20
CA VAL A 84 15.13 10.10 3.91
C VAL A 84 16.22 9.17 3.38
N GLU A 85 17.49 9.42 3.71
CA GLU A 85 18.60 8.54 3.35
C GLU A 85 18.55 7.22 4.13
N ASP A 86 18.17 7.26 5.41
CA ASP A 86 17.97 6.04 6.21
C ASP A 86 16.82 5.19 5.66
N VAL A 87 15.72 5.84 5.24
CA VAL A 87 14.60 5.17 4.55
C VAL A 87 15.09 4.51 3.25
N ALA A 88 15.83 5.24 2.42
CA ALA A 88 16.37 4.76 1.16
C ALA A 88 17.37 3.60 1.34
N GLN A 89 18.23 3.69 2.36
CA GLN A 89 19.17 2.64 2.72
C GLN A 89 18.42 1.39 3.18
N ALA A 90 17.47 1.52 4.12
CA ALA A 90 16.73 0.40 4.66
C ALA A 90 15.97 -0.38 3.59
N ILE A 91 15.34 0.30 2.62
CA ILE A 91 14.68 -0.39 1.50
C ILE A 91 15.70 -1.00 0.54
N SER A 92 16.81 -0.31 0.24
CA SER A 92 17.85 -0.82 -0.66
C SER A 92 18.50 -2.09 -0.12
N ASP A 93 18.97 -2.08 1.13
CA ASP A 93 19.59 -3.23 1.79
C ASP A 93 18.64 -4.42 1.85
N LYS A 94 17.35 -4.15 2.14
CA LYS A 94 16.30 -5.17 2.10
C LYS A 94 16.10 -5.74 0.71
N LEU A 95 16.05 -4.92 -0.33
CA LEU A 95 15.89 -5.38 -1.72
C LEU A 95 17.10 -6.19 -2.19
N ILE A 96 18.32 -5.74 -1.89
CA ILE A 96 19.56 -6.45 -2.24
C ILE A 96 19.56 -7.84 -1.61
N ARG A 97 19.32 -7.90 -0.30
CA ARG A 97 19.31 -9.16 0.44
C ARG A 97 18.22 -10.13 -0.02
N ARG A 98 17.04 -9.62 -0.42
CA ARG A 98 15.91 -10.45 -0.86
C ARG A 98 15.93 -10.83 -2.34
N HIS A 99 16.88 -10.30 -3.11
CA HIS A 99 17.14 -10.73 -4.48
C HIS A 99 18.54 -11.33 -4.61
N PRO A 100 18.87 -12.42 -3.89
CA PRO A 100 20.19 -13.05 -3.99
C PRO A 100 20.46 -13.60 -5.40
N HIS A 101 19.41 -13.84 -6.19
CA HIS A 101 19.54 -14.24 -7.59
C HIS A 101 20.02 -13.10 -8.51
N VAL A 102 19.84 -11.84 -8.10
CA VAL A 102 20.39 -10.67 -8.80
C VAL A 102 21.74 -10.27 -8.22
N PHE A 103 21.88 -10.26 -6.89
CA PHE A 103 23.02 -9.65 -6.21
C PHE A 103 24.04 -10.62 -5.59
N ALA A 104 23.75 -11.92 -5.55
CA ALA A 104 24.59 -12.93 -4.89
C ALA A 104 24.75 -14.25 -5.69
N GLY A 105 24.32 -14.27 -6.96
CA GLY A 105 24.54 -15.41 -7.86
C GLY A 105 23.71 -16.67 -7.57
N VAL A 106 22.60 -16.55 -6.84
CA VAL A 106 21.67 -17.68 -6.66
C VAL A 106 20.92 -17.97 -7.97
N GLU A 107 21.02 -19.19 -8.48
CA GLU A 107 20.26 -19.58 -9.66
C GLU A 107 18.77 -19.78 -9.33
N VAL A 108 17.90 -19.32 -10.22
CA VAL A 108 16.45 -19.50 -10.13
C VAL A 108 15.93 -19.93 -11.50
N SER A 109 14.98 -20.88 -11.52
CA SER A 109 14.42 -21.41 -12.78
C SER A 109 13.19 -20.63 -13.28
N GLY A 110 12.66 -19.70 -12.48
CA GLY A 110 11.54 -18.84 -12.85
C GLY A 110 10.94 -18.09 -11.67
N THR A 111 9.82 -17.41 -11.91
CA THR A 111 9.12 -16.56 -10.93
C THR A 111 8.74 -17.30 -9.64
N ALA A 112 8.35 -18.58 -9.75
CA ALA A 112 7.99 -19.38 -8.59
C ALA A 112 9.16 -19.52 -7.59
N ASP A 113 10.37 -19.79 -8.08
CA ASP A 113 11.58 -19.91 -7.25
C ASP A 113 11.95 -18.55 -6.61
N VAL A 114 11.80 -17.46 -7.37
CA VAL A 114 12.03 -16.10 -6.86
C VAL A 114 11.08 -15.78 -5.70
N LEU A 115 9.78 -16.08 -5.86
CA LEU A 115 8.78 -15.86 -4.82
C LEU A 115 9.04 -16.72 -3.59
N GLN A 116 9.46 -17.98 -3.77
CA GLN A 116 9.80 -18.87 -2.68
C GLN A 116 11.01 -18.35 -1.88
N ASN A 117 12.10 -18.02 -2.57
CA ASN A 117 13.31 -17.45 -1.96
C ASN A 117 13.01 -16.16 -1.17
N TRP A 118 12.20 -15.27 -1.75
CA TRP A 118 11.77 -14.04 -1.10
C TRP A 118 11.04 -14.30 0.22
N GLU A 119 10.14 -15.29 0.23
CA GLU A 119 9.35 -15.61 1.41
C GLU A 119 10.16 -16.33 2.50
N ASP A 120 11.11 -17.19 2.12
CA ASP A 120 12.02 -17.84 3.07
C ASP A 120 12.91 -16.82 3.78
N LEU A 121 13.47 -15.87 3.03
CA LEU A 121 14.25 -14.76 3.60
C LEU A 121 13.40 -13.90 4.53
N LYS A 122 12.19 -13.52 4.09
CA LYS A 122 11.26 -12.74 4.92
C LYS A 122 10.88 -13.45 6.22
N LYS A 123 10.78 -14.79 6.21
CA LYS A 123 10.51 -15.61 7.40
C LYS A 123 11.69 -15.59 8.37
N ALA A 124 12.92 -15.78 7.86
CA ALA A 124 14.14 -15.74 8.65
C ALA A 124 14.38 -14.36 9.31
N GLU A 125 14.06 -13.28 8.61
CA GLU A 125 14.29 -11.90 9.06
C GLU A 125 13.37 -11.46 10.20
N LYS A 126 12.09 -11.79 10.11
CA LYS A 126 11.06 -11.18 10.95
C LYS A 126 10.74 -11.98 12.21
N GLY A 127 11.35 -13.15 12.40
CA GLY A 127 11.11 -14.01 13.56
C GLY A 127 9.63 -14.25 13.84
N ARG A 128 8.79 -14.27 12.80
CA ARG A 128 7.34 -14.20 12.94
C ARG A 128 6.82 -15.40 13.72
N THR A 129 6.07 -15.12 14.76
CA THR A 129 5.42 -16.13 15.60
C THR A 129 3.93 -16.24 15.29
N SER A 130 3.35 -15.25 14.59
CA SER A 130 1.94 -15.20 14.20
C SER A 130 1.74 -14.94 12.71
N ALA A 131 0.67 -15.52 12.15
CA ALA A 131 0.22 -15.23 10.78
C ALA A 131 -0.12 -13.73 10.59
N LEU A 132 -0.53 -13.06 11.68
CA LEU A 132 -0.91 -11.65 11.72
C LEU A 132 0.29 -10.69 11.73
N ASP A 133 1.52 -11.18 11.94
CA ASP A 133 2.69 -10.32 12.09
C ASP A 133 2.96 -9.49 10.82
N GLY A 134 2.90 -8.16 10.99
CA GLY A 134 3.05 -7.18 9.92
C GLY A 134 1.88 -7.14 8.93
N VAL A 135 0.66 -7.44 9.37
CA VAL A 135 -0.58 -7.02 8.71
C VAL A 135 -0.91 -5.62 9.21
N ALA A 136 -1.11 -4.67 8.28
CA ALA A 136 -1.51 -3.32 8.65
C ALA A 136 -3.03 -3.29 8.84
N MET A 137 -3.46 -3.34 10.10
CA MET A 137 -4.89 -3.42 10.46
C MET A 137 -5.68 -2.13 10.11
N ALA A 138 -4.98 -1.03 9.83
CA ALA A 138 -5.58 0.24 9.42
C ALA A 138 -5.88 0.33 7.90
N GLN A 139 -5.57 -0.71 7.12
CA GLN A 139 -5.91 -0.74 5.69
C GLN A 139 -7.43 -0.81 5.49
N PRO A 140 -7.95 -0.35 4.34
CA PRO A 140 -9.37 -0.50 4.01
C PRO A 140 -9.85 -1.95 4.15
N ALA A 141 -11.13 -2.14 4.48
CA ALA A 141 -11.66 -3.44 4.89
C ALA A 141 -11.41 -4.56 3.86
N LEU A 142 -11.57 -4.28 2.57
CA LEU A 142 -11.40 -5.26 1.50
C LEU A 142 -9.94 -5.75 1.39
N PRO A 143 -8.92 -4.90 1.19
CA PRO A 143 -7.53 -5.35 1.18
C PRO A 143 -7.07 -5.94 2.52
N LEU A 144 -7.64 -5.49 3.66
CA LEU A 144 -7.38 -6.10 4.96
C LEU A 144 -7.86 -7.56 5.01
N ILE A 145 -9.11 -7.82 4.60
CA ILE A 145 -9.67 -9.18 4.56
C ILE A 145 -8.85 -10.07 3.60
N GLU A 146 -8.58 -9.60 2.39
CA GLU A 146 -7.70 -10.33 1.44
C GLU A 146 -6.34 -10.66 2.07
N LYS A 147 -5.75 -9.70 2.79
CA LYS A 147 -4.47 -9.91 3.46
C LYS A 147 -4.57 -10.97 4.55
N LEU A 148 -5.64 -10.95 5.35
CA LEU A 148 -5.86 -11.93 6.42
C LEU A 148 -6.08 -13.33 5.86
N LEU A 149 -6.90 -13.48 4.81
CA LEU A 149 -7.13 -14.77 4.14
C LEU A 149 -5.85 -15.33 3.52
N TYR A 150 -5.09 -14.48 2.82
CA TYR A 150 -3.78 -14.85 2.29
C TYR A 150 -2.84 -15.36 3.41
N ARG A 151 -2.81 -14.67 4.56
CA ARG A 151 -1.97 -15.08 5.69
C ARG A 151 -2.46 -16.38 6.32
N ALA A 152 -3.77 -16.54 6.49
CA ALA A 152 -4.36 -17.75 7.04
C ALA A 152 -3.99 -18.97 6.19
N SER A 153 -4.26 -18.91 4.88
CA SER A 153 -3.88 -19.96 3.91
C SER A 153 -2.38 -20.25 3.94
N LYS A 154 -1.55 -19.20 3.88
CA LYS A 154 -0.08 -19.33 3.84
C LYS A 154 0.51 -20.02 5.08
N TYR A 155 -0.04 -19.75 6.26
CA TYR A 155 0.48 -20.30 7.51
C TYR A 155 -0.31 -21.53 7.99
N GLY A 156 -1.24 -22.05 7.17
CA GLY A 156 -2.07 -23.21 7.51
C GLY A 156 -2.96 -22.95 8.72
N VAL A 157 -3.42 -21.71 8.89
CA VAL A 157 -4.38 -21.35 9.93
C VAL A 157 -5.77 -21.47 9.32
N ASP A 158 -6.56 -22.40 9.85
CA ASP A 158 -7.95 -22.55 9.45
C ASP A 158 -8.76 -21.36 9.96
N VAL A 159 -9.47 -20.71 9.05
CA VAL A 159 -10.38 -19.60 9.33
C VAL A 159 -11.76 -19.93 8.77
N GLU A 160 -12.80 -19.73 9.57
CA GLU A 160 -14.17 -19.92 9.13
C GLU A 160 -14.61 -18.69 8.32
N VAL A 161 -15.04 -18.94 7.08
CA VAL A 161 -15.64 -17.95 6.19
C VAL A 161 -17.03 -18.45 5.75
N PRO A 162 -18.03 -17.57 5.63
CA PRO A 162 -19.34 -18.00 5.15
C PRO A 162 -19.25 -18.54 3.71
N SER A 163 -19.83 -19.71 3.46
CA SER A 163 -19.86 -20.32 2.11
C SER A 163 -21.00 -19.82 1.23
N SER A 164 -21.99 -19.16 1.83
CA SER A 164 -23.18 -18.64 1.17
C SER A 164 -23.81 -17.55 2.01
N VAL A 165 -24.46 -16.57 1.37
CA VAL A 165 -25.24 -15.54 2.06
C VAL A 165 -26.63 -15.45 1.44
N ASP A 166 -27.65 -15.35 2.29
CA ASP A 166 -29.02 -15.12 1.86
C ASP A 166 -29.29 -13.62 1.76
N LEU A 167 -29.32 -13.11 0.52
CA LEU A 167 -29.60 -11.70 0.24
C LEU A 167 -31.08 -11.33 0.42
N ASN A 168 -31.97 -12.30 0.72
CA ASN A 168 -33.37 -12.03 1.06
C ASN A 168 -33.60 -11.83 2.56
N ALA A 169 -32.60 -12.11 3.39
CA ALA A 169 -32.64 -11.84 4.82
C ALA A 169 -32.60 -10.33 5.10
N THR A 170 -32.88 -9.95 6.36
CA THR A 170 -32.72 -8.55 6.79
C THR A 170 -31.26 -8.11 6.59
N ALA A 171 -31.07 -7.03 5.83
CA ALA A 171 -29.76 -6.43 5.63
C ALA A 171 -29.34 -5.60 6.84
N ASP A 172 -28.82 -6.28 7.88
CA ASP A 172 -28.12 -5.64 8.99
C ASP A 172 -26.58 -5.66 8.77
N GLU A 173 -25.84 -4.96 9.64
CA GLU A 173 -24.38 -4.84 9.53
C GLU A 173 -23.67 -6.20 9.52
N THR A 174 -24.20 -7.19 10.25
CA THR A 174 -23.61 -8.52 10.33
C THR A 174 -23.85 -9.29 9.04
N ALA A 175 -25.08 -9.31 8.55
CA ALA A 175 -25.46 -9.98 7.31
C ALA A 175 -24.69 -9.42 6.11
N VAL A 176 -24.58 -8.08 6.02
CA VAL A 176 -23.83 -7.39 4.96
C VAL A 176 -22.33 -7.69 5.07
N GLY A 177 -21.75 -7.63 6.28
CA GLY A 177 -20.34 -7.95 6.51
C GLY A 177 -20.00 -9.39 6.12
N GLN A 178 -20.87 -10.35 6.45
CA GLN A 178 -20.73 -11.74 6.05
C GLN A 178 -20.85 -11.93 4.52
N ALA A 179 -21.72 -11.17 3.85
CA ALA A 179 -21.83 -11.16 2.40
C ALA A 179 -20.52 -10.77 1.73
N PHE A 180 -19.93 -9.65 2.16
CA PHE A 180 -18.65 -9.18 1.64
C PHE A 180 -17.53 -10.17 1.95
N LEU A 181 -17.45 -10.69 3.18
CA LEU A 181 -16.44 -11.69 3.54
C LEU A 181 -16.54 -12.94 2.66
N ALA A 182 -17.75 -13.44 2.39
CA ALA A 182 -17.97 -14.60 1.53
C ALA A 182 -17.50 -14.35 0.08
N VAL A 183 -17.84 -13.18 -0.48
CA VAL A 183 -17.44 -12.81 -1.85
C VAL A 183 -15.92 -12.63 -1.95
N ILE A 184 -15.30 -11.96 -0.99
CA ILE A 184 -13.84 -11.77 -0.94
C ILE A 184 -13.14 -13.13 -0.80
N ALA A 185 -13.62 -14.00 0.09
CA ALA A 185 -13.06 -15.35 0.25
C ALA A 185 -13.21 -16.19 -1.03
N TRP A 186 -14.32 -16.06 -1.74
CA TRP A 186 -14.51 -16.69 -3.04
C TRP A 186 -13.52 -16.16 -4.09
N ALA A 187 -13.33 -14.83 -4.17
CA ALA A 187 -12.35 -14.23 -5.08
C ALA A 187 -10.92 -14.70 -4.76
N HIS A 188 -10.54 -14.66 -3.49
CA HIS A 188 -9.27 -15.15 -2.97
C HIS A 188 -8.98 -16.61 -3.38
N ALA A 189 -9.95 -17.50 -3.15
CA ALA A 189 -9.83 -18.92 -3.50
C ALA A 189 -9.66 -19.17 -5.01
N ASN A 190 -10.03 -18.20 -5.85
CA ASN A 190 -9.93 -18.26 -7.31
C ASN A 190 -8.80 -17.38 -7.87
N GLY A 191 -7.96 -16.78 -7.02
CA GLY A 191 -6.86 -15.92 -7.45
C GLY A 191 -7.30 -14.61 -8.10
N VAL A 192 -8.51 -14.14 -7.80
CA VAL A 192 -9.05 -12.88 -8.31
C VAL A 192 -8.83 -11.79 -7.25
N ASP A 193 -8.28 -10.65 -7.68
CA ASP A 193 -8.18 -9.46 -6.82
C ASP A 193 -9.57 -8.79 -6.69
N ALA A 194 -10.19 -8.96 -5.52
CA ALA A 194 -11.51 -8.42 -5.23
C ALA A 194 -11.56 -6.88 -5.26
N GLU A 195 -10.47 -6.18 -4.92
CA GLU A 195 -10.44 -4.70 -4.91
C GLU A 195 -10.51 -4.20 -6.35
N SER A 196 -9.63 -4.73 -7.20
CA SER A 196 -9.60 -4.41 -8.63
C SER A 196 -10.93 -4.75 -9.33
N ALA A 197 -11.53 -5.90 -8.99
CA ALA A 197 -12.82 -6.31 -9.54
C ALA A 197 -13.96 -5.35 -9.14
N LEU A 198 -14.05 -4.98 -7.86
CA LEU A 198 -15.07 -4.06 -7.37
C LEU A 198 -14.87 -2.64 -7.91
N ARG A 199 -13.61 -2.18 -8.00
CA ARG A 199 -13.27 -0.88 -8.58
C ARG A 199 -13.73 -0.77 -10.03
N LYS A 200 -13.55 -1.82 -10.83
CA LYS A 200 -14.06 -1.85 -12.20
C LYS A 200 -15.58 -1.65 -12.26
N GLN A 201 -16.34 -2.28 -11.36
CA GLN A 201 -17.80 -2.09 -11.28
C GLN A 201 -18.17 -0.65 -10.87
N ALA A 202 -17.41 -0.03 -9.97
CA ALA A 202 -17.61 1.37 -9.61
C ALA A 202 -17.40 2.32 -10.81
N LEU A 203 -16.39 2.08 -11.63
CA LEU A 203 -16.16 2.85 -12.87
C LEU A 203 -17.29 2.66 -13.89
N GLU A 204 -17.79 1.44 -14.06
CA GLU A 204 -18.94 1.16 -14.92
C GLU A 204 -20.21 1.88 -14.43
N LEU A 205 -20.44 1.91 -13.11
CA LEU A 205 -21.56 2.64 -12.51
C LEU A 205 -21.42 4.16 -12.72
N SER A 206 -20.22 4.71 -12.56
CA SER A 206 -19.94 6.12 -12.83
C SER A 206 -20.27 6.50 -14.28
N GLN A 207 -19.89 5.65 -15.25
CA GLN A 207 -20.25 5.88 -16.66
C GLN A 207 -21.77 5.84 -16.90
N GLN A 208 -22.50 4.94 -16.23
CA GLN A 208 -23.96 4.88 -16.34
C GLN A 208 -24.63 6.16 -15.83
N ILE A 209 -24.13 6.71 -14.73
CA ILE A 209 -24.61 7.98 -14.17
C ILE A 209 -24.39 9.11 -15.19
N ALA A 210 -23.15 9.25 -15.70
CA ALA A 210 -22.82 10.30 -16.67
C ALA A 210 -23.65 10.25 -17.96
N VAL A 211 -23.91 9.04 -18.48
CA VAL A 211 -24.79 8.85 -19.66
C VAL A 211 -26.23 9.23 -19.36
N THR A 212 -26.71 9.02 -18.14
CA THR A 212 -28.09 9.35 -17.74
C THR A 212 -28.27 10.85 -17.55
N GLU A 213 -27.29 11.55 -16.97
CA GLU A 213 -27.32 13.02 -16.80
C GLU A 213 -27.26 13.79 -18.12
N ALA A 214 -26.66 13.20 -19.16
CA ALA A 214 -26.54 13.81 -20.49
C ALA A 214 -27.82 13.68 -21.36
N ARG A 215 -28.90 13.05 -20.85
CA ARG A 215 -30.18 12.85 -21.55
C ARG A 215 -31.22 13.89 -21.11
#